data_AF-A0A7C1Y3K7-F1
#
_entry.id   AF-A0A7C1Y3K7-F1
#
_cell.length_a   1.000
_cell.length_b   1.000
_cell.length_c   1.000
_cell.angle_alpha   90.00
_cell.angle_beta   90.00
_cell.angle_gamma   90.00
#
_symmetry.space_group_name_H-M   'P 1'
#
loop_
_entity.id
_entity.type
_entity.pdbx_description
1 polymer ?
#
loop_
_entity_poly.entity_id
_entity_poly.type
_entity_poly.pdbx_seq_one_letter_code
_entity_poly.pdbx_strand_id
1 'polypeptide(L)'
;MKNEPQLHSSIVSTISLAAGIAARHPDMGLCQLRRLREMGVPENQIATVIEVARHIRDEAAEKLDAAFDAEAFPSDTGCCSGDDDDAPVAESCCGTTASGQSCC
;
A
#
# COMPACT_ATOMS: atom_id res chain seq x y z
N MET A 1 29.88 28.76 -10.73
CA MET A 1 28.64 28.50 -9.97
C MET A 1 27.55 28.21 -10.98
N LYS A 2 26.91 27.04 -10.90
CA LYS A 2 25.96 26.55 -11.91
C LYS A 2 24.77 27.50 -12.01
N ASN A 3 24.58 28.09 -13.19
CA ASN A 3 23.51 29.03 -13.50
C ASN A 3 22.23 28.26 -13.90
N GLU A 4 21.86 27.24 -13.13
CA GLU A 4 20.68 26.42 -13.40
C GLU A 4 19.43 27.17 -12.90
N PRO A 5 18.34 27.17 -13.69
CA PRO A 5 17.11 27.82 -13.27
C PRO A 5 16.57 27.14 -12.01
N GLN A 6 16.54 27.89 -10.91
CA GLN A 6 16.01 27.37 -9.66
C GLN A 6 14.49 27.26 -9.75
N LEU A 7 13.95 26.17 -9.20
CA LEU A 7 12.51 26.03 -9.02
C LEU A 7 11.99 27.15 -8.13
N HIS A 8 10.81 27.68 -8.49
CA HIS A 8 10.15 28.67 -7.67
C HIS A 8 9.84 28.10 -6.27
N SER A 9 10.00 28.92 -5.23
CA SER A 9 9.88 28.49 -3.82
C SER A 9 8.52 27.87 -3.48
N SER A 10 7.45 28.30 -4.17
CA SER A 10 6.11 27.71 -4.03
C SER A 10 6.09 26.26 -4.51
N ILE A 11 6.73 25.94 -5.63
CA ILE A 11 6.81 24.58 -6.19
C ILE A 11 7.55 23.66 -5.21
N VAL A 12 8.69 24.11 -4.69
CA VAL A 12 9.48 23.35 -3.71
C VAL A 12 8.68 23.09 -2.44
N SER A 13 7.90 24.08 -1.98
CA SER A 13 7.06 23.94 -0.79
C SER A 13 5.89 22.99 -1.02
N THR A 14 5.28 23.01 -2.20
CA THR A 14 4.21 22.10 -2.60
C THR A 14 4.69 20.65 -2.66
N ILE A 15 5.86 20.42 -3.29
CA ILE A 15 6.47 19.09 -3.36
C ILE A 15 6.85 18.61 -1.96
N SER A 16 7.42 19.48 -1.13
CA SER A 16 7.75 19.16 0.27
C SER A 16 6.53 18.74 1.08
N LEU A 17 5.39 19.41 0.90
CA LEU A 17 4.13 19.02 1.54
C LEU A 17 3.67 17.64 1.07
N ALA A 18 3.64 17.40 -0.25
CA ALA A 18 3.23 16.12 -0.82
C ALA A 18 4.11 14.96 -0.32
N ALA A 19 5.44 15.15 -0.37
CA ALA A 19 6.40 14.15 0.07
C ALA A 19 6.27 13.85 1.57
N GLY A 20 6.07 14.87 2.41
CA GLY A 20 5.89 14.69 3.85
C GLY A 20 4.64 13.88 4.19
N ILE A 21 3.53 14.10 3.47
CA ILE A 21 2.29 13.33 3.63
C ILE A 21 2.50 11.89 3.13
N ALA A 22 3.07 11.71 1.93
CA ALA A 22 3.31 10.41 1.32
C ALA A 22 4.22 9.52 2.18
N ALA A 23 5.25 10.10 2.80
CA ALA A 23 6.21 9.38 3.63
C ALA A 23 5.75 9.12 5.08
N ARG A 24 4.53 9.50 5.47
CA ARG A 24 4.06 9.46 6.87
C ARG A 24 5.02 10.15 7.86
N HIS A 25 5.64 11.26 7.46
CA HIS A 25 6.61 11.95 8.31
C HIS A 25 5.92 12.47 9.59
N PRO A 26 6.46 12.23 10.80
CA PRO A 26 5.78 12.52 12.07
C PRO A 26 5.38 13.99 12.26
N ASP A 27 6.17 14.93 11.71
CA ASP A 27 5.85 16.36 11.76
C ASP A 27 4.87 16.85 10.68
N MET A 28 4.30 15.91 9.88
CA MET A 28 3.10 16.06 9.03
C MET A 28 2.89 17.44 8.39
N GLY A 29 3.90 18.04 7.76
CA GLY A 29 3.77 19.15 6.80
C GLY A 29 2.96 20.39 7.22
N LEU A 30 2.49 20.52 8.46
CA LEU A 30 1.55 21.57 8.88
C LEU A 30 2.21 22.95 8.80
N CYS A 31 3.51 23.00 9.07
CA CYS A 31 4.35 24.16 8.83
C CYS A 31 4.36 24.56 7.34
N GLN A 32 4.44 23.58 6.43
CA GLN A 32 4.45 23.84 4.98
C GLN A 32 3.08 24.21 4.43
N LEU A 33 2.01 23.65 4.98
CA LEU A 33 0.65 24.07 4.67
C LEU A 33 0.45 25.56 5.01
N ARG A 34 0.89 25.99 6.20
CA ARG A 34 0.84 27.40 6.59
C ARG A 34 1.70 28.28 5.67
N ARG A 35 2.91 27.84 5.35
CA ARG A 35 3.81 28.56 4.45
C ARG A 35 3.22 28.74 3.05
N LEU A 36 2.56 27.71 2.50
CA LEU A 36 1.89 27.79 1.20
C LEU A 36 0.76 28.83 1.20
N ARG A 37 0.00 28.92 2.29
CA ARG A 37 -1.02 29.96 2.47
C ARG A 37 -0.43 31.36 2.55
N GLU A 38 0.65 31.54 3.30
CA GLU A 38 1.38 32.81 3.39
C GLU A 38 1.95 33.25 2.04
N MET A 39 2.33 32.30 1.17
CA MET A 39 2.77 32.56 -0.20
C MET A 39 1.60 32.83 -1.18
N GLY A 40 0.35 32.81 -0.71
CA GLY A 40 -0.83 33.07 -1.55
C GLY A 40 -1.17 31.93 -2.51
N VAL A 41 -0.71 30.70 -2.24
CA VAL A 41 -1.09 29.55 -3.07
C VAL A 41 -2.59 29.28 -2.90
N PRO A 42 -3.36 29.13 -3.99
CA PRO A 42 -4.79 28.88 -3.92
C PRO A 42 -5.13 27.59 -3.14
N GLU A 43 -6.13 27.64 -2.27
CA GLU A 43 -6.53 26.48 -1.45
C GLU A 43 -6.92 25.26 -2.29
N ASN A 44 -7.48 25.45 -3.48
CA ASN A 44 -7.81 24.33 -4.38
C ASN A 44 -6.54 23.59 -4.85
N GLN A 45 -5.44 24.30 -5.11
CA GLN A 45 -4.17 23.65 -5.46
C GLN A 45 -3.58 22.88 -4.28
N ILE A 46 -3.64 23.47 -3.08
CA ILE A 46 -3.19 22.79 -1.85
C ILE A 46 -4.02 21.53 -1.61
N ALA A 47 -5.35 21.61 -1.78
CA ALA A 47 -6.26 20.49 -1.61
C ALA A 47 -5.96 19.34 -2.59
N THR A 48 -5.78 19.64 -3.88
CA THR A 48 -5.41 18.63 -4.88
C THR A 48 -4.10 17.94 -4.54
N VAL A 49 -3.10 18.68 -4.07
CA VAL A 49 -1.80 18.12 -3.69
C VAL A 49 -1.93 17.18 -2.48
N ILE A 50 -2.75 17.56 -1.50
CA ILE A 50 -3.03 16.71 -0.33
C ILE A 50 -3.75 15.43 -0.75
N GLU A 51 -4.73 15.53 -1.65
CA GLU A 51 -5.49 14.39 -2.18
C GLU A 51 -4.56 13.38 -2.87
N VAL A 52 -3.74 13.86 -3.81
CA VAL A 52 -2.77 13.01 -4.52
C VAL A 52 -1.79 12.35 -3.54
N ALA A 53 -1.25 13.12 -2.58
CA ALA A 53 -0.29 12.59 -1.63
C ALA A 53 -0.90 11.53 -0.69
N ARG A 54 -2.16 11.71 -0.27
CA ARG A 54 -2.90 10.72 0.52
C ARG A 54 -3.15 9.46 -0.28
N HIS A 55 -3.60 9.59 -1.52
CA HIS A 55 -3.84 8.46 -2.40
C HIS A 55 -2.59 7.58 -2.56
N ILE A 56 -1.43 8.19 -2.85
CA ILE A 56 -0.15 7.47 -2.97
C ILE A 56 0.23 6.75 -1.68
N ARG A 57 0.07 7.42 -0.53
CA ARG A 57 0.38 6.84 0.79
C ARG A 57 -0.49 5.62 1.08
N ASP A 58 -1.78 5.74 0.79
CA ASP A 58 -2.77 4.72 1.14
C ASP A 58 -2.61 3.51 0.19
N GLU A 59 -2.44 3.73 -1.12
CA GLU A 59 -2.13 2.67 -2.08
C GLU A 59 -0.81 1.93 -1.75
N ALA A 60 0.23 2.67 -1.35
CA ALA A 60 1.50 2.06 -0.96
C ALA A 60 1.36 1.22 0.32
N ALA A 61 0.55 1.66 1.28
CA ALA A 61 0.27 0.90 2.50
C ALA A 61 -0.51 -0.37 2.18
N GLU A 62 -1.57 -0.29 1.37
CA GLU A 62 -2.37 -1.44 0.96
C GLU A 62 -1.53 -2.52 0.27
N LYS A 63 -0.64 -2.12 -0.66
CA LYS A 63 0.26 -3.07 -1.34
C LYS A 63 1.28 -3.70 -0.40
N LEU A 64 1.77 -2.94 0.57
CA LEU A 64 2.73 -3.43 1.55
C LEU A 64 2.05 -4.43 2.49
N ASP A 65 0.87 -4.09 3.00
CA ASP A 65 0.07 -4.98 3.86
C ASP A 65 -0.27 -6.28 3.12
N ALA A 66 -0.69 -6.20 1.85
CA ALA A 66 -0.95 -7.38 1.03
C ALA A 66 0.28 -8.28 0.85
N ALA A 67 1.48 -7.71 0.73
CA ALA A 67 2.73 -8.48 0.65
C ALA A 67 3.06 -9.15 1.99
N PHE A 68 2.83 -8.47 3.11
CA PHE A 68 3.00 -9.07 4.44
C PHE A 68 2.00 -10.20 4.69
N ASP A 69 0.73 -10.02 4.31
CA ASP A 69 -0.29 -11.04 4.46
C ASP A 69 0.03 -12.31 3.66
N ALA A 70 0.57 -12.17 2.44
CA ALA A 70 0.99 -13.31 1.62
C ALA A 70 2.14 -14.11 2.25
N GLU A 71 3.06 -13.46 2.95
CA GLU A 71 4.21 -14.11 3.61
C GLU A 71 3.86 -14.63 5.02
N ALA A 72 3.00 -13.93 5.76
CA ALA A 72 2.58 -14.31 7.10
C ALA A 72 1.55 -15.45 7.10
N PHE A 73 0.69 -15.46 6.07
CA PHE A 73 -0.32 -16.49 5.84
C PHE A 73 -0.13 -17.04 4.42
N PRO A 74 0.95 -17.80 4.15
CA PRO A 74 1.08 -18.48 2.89
C PRO A 74 -0.14 -19.38 2.76
N SER A 75 -1.04 -19.03 1.85
CA SER A 75 -2.16 -19.89 1.55
C SER A 75 -1.57 -21.23 1.10
N ASP A 76 -1.92 -22.30 1.81
CA ASP A 76 -1.66 -23.70 1.45
C ASP A 76 -2.39 -24.08 0.14
N THR A 77 -2.37 -23.23 -0.88
CA THR A 77 -2.85 -23.46 -2.24
C THR A 77 -1.84 -24.30 -3.01
N GLY A 78 -1.42 -25.43 -2.43
CA GLY A 78 -0.35 -26.26 -2.97
C GLY A 78 -0.20 -27.63 -2.34
N CYS A 79 -1.26 -28.26 -1.83
CA CYS A 79 -1.27 -29.72 -1.61
C CYS A 79 -2.44 -30.45 -2.27
N CYS A 80 -3.39 -29.72 -2.87
CA CYS A 80 -4.56 -30.30 -3.52
C CYS A 80 -4.82 -29.64 -4.88
N SER A 81 -3.79 -29.49 -5.72
CA SER A 81 -4.01 -29.47 -7.16
C SER A 81 -4.07 -30.93 -7.62
N GLY A 82 -5.14 -31.61 -7.23
CA GLY A 82 -5.62 -32.75 -7.96
C GLY A 82 -6.22 -32.20 -9.24
N ASP A 83 -5.62 -32.55 -10.38
CA ASP A 83 -6.31 -32.51 -11.66
C ASP A 83 -7.51 -33.48 -11.56
N ASP A 84 -8.64 -32.97 -11.05
CA ASP A 84 -9.93 -33.64 -11.12
C ASP A 84 -10.51 -33.42 -12.52
N ASP A 85 -10.11 -34.31 -13.45
CA ASP A 85 -11.05 -34.84 -14.42
C ASP A 85 -11.88 -35.94 -13.70
N ASP A 86 -13.15 -35.61 -13.48
CA ASP A 86 -14.28 -36.49 -13.20
C ASP A 86 -14.63 -36.88 -11.73
N ALA A 87 -15.76 -36.29 -11.31
CA ALA A 87 -16.81 -36.83 -10.43
C ALA A 87 -16.88 -36.37 -8.94
N PRO A 88 -18.11 -36.20 -8.39
CA PRO A 88 -18.35 -35.46 -7.17
C PRO A 88 -18.41 -36.38 -5.96
N VAL A 89 -17.67 -36.08 -4.90
CA VAL A 89 -18.04 -36.52 -3.56
C VAL A 89 -17.49 -35.54 -2.53
N ALA A 90 -18.42 -34.92 -1.81
CA ALA A 90 -18.15 -34.42 -0.49
C ALA A 90 -17.47 -35.54 0.32
N GLU A 91 -16.40 -35.22 1.03
CA GLU A 91 -16.32 -35.39 2.48
C GLU A 91 -14.89 -35.16 2.98
N SER A 92 -14.81 -34.33 4.01
CA SER A 92 -14.00 -34.52 5.21
C SER A 92 -12.53 -34.92 5.02
N CYS A 93 -11.67 -33.94 5.31
CA CYS A 93 -10.25 -34.08 5.60
C CYS A 93 -9.95 -35.26 6.56
N CYS A 94 -9.64 -36.45 6.05
CA CYS A 94 -8.94 -37.53 6.75
C CYS A 94 -8.45 -38.58 5.73
N GLY A 95 -7.19 -38.49 5.32
CA GLY A 95 -6.56 -39.50 4.47
C GLY A 95 -6.25 -40.78 5.26
N THR A 96 -6.68 -41.93 4.76
CA THR A 96 -6.22 -43.25 5.23
C THR A 96 -4.73 -43.37 4.99
N THR A 97 -3.95 -43.58 6.05
CA THR A 97 -2.55 -44.02 5.90
C THR A 97 -2.54 -45.43 5.28
N ALA A 98 -1.45 -45.79 4.59
CA ALA A 98 -1.29 -47.02 3.79
C ALA A 98 -1.41 -48.35 4.56
N SER A 99 -2.00 -48.33 5.77
CA SER A 99 -2.32 -49.48 6.60
C SER A 99 -3.71 -49.30 7.24
N GLY A 100 -4.71 -48.90 6.45
CA GLY A 100 -6.12 -49.27 6.67
C GLY A 100 -6.79 -48.99 8.02
N GLN A 101 -6.32 -48.06 8.84
CA GLN A 101 -7.00 -47.64 10.07
C GLN A 101 -7.46 -46.18 9.97
N SER A 102 -8.73 -45.92 10.26
CA SER A 102 -9.34 -44.59 10.29
C SER A 102 -8.83 -43.77 11.49
N CYS A 103 -8.54 -42.49 11.28
CA CYS A 103 -8.17 -41.55 12.33
C CYS A 103 -9.34 -41.35 13.32
N CYS A 104 -9.08 -41.58 14.62
CA CYS A 104 -9.79 -41.00 15.74
C CYS A 104 -8.83 -40.10 16.51
#